data_AF-A0A7Z9I896-F1
#
_entry.id   AF-A0A7Z9I896-F1
#
_cell.length_a   1.000
_cell.length_b   1.000
_cell.length_c   1.000
_cell.angle_alpha   90.00
_cell.angle_beta   90.00
_cell.angle_gamma   90.00
#
_symmetry.space_group_name_H-M   'P 1'
#
loop_
_entity.id
_entity.type
_entity.pdbx_description
1 polymer ?
#
loop_
_entity_poly.entity_id
_entity_poly.type
_entity_poly.pdbx_seq_one_letter_code
_entity_poly.pdbx_strand_id
1 'polypeptide(L)'
;NKESFLKEELAVESIRKKPTKGKTVIPLSKVHEGQIAIVVYHDEDGNGELKTGLLWRPKEGFAFSNNYTPKGPPKFMKAAIELFHGEPVVIELNY
;
A
#
# COMPACT_ATOMS: atom_id res chain seq x y z
N ASN A 1 -9.03 7.95 3.27
CA ASN A 1 -9.06 9.15 4.14
C ASN A 1 -8.75 8.73 5.58
N LYS A 2 -8.83 9.60 6.58
CA LYS A 2 -8.50 9.26 7.99
C LYS A 2 -9.36 8.12 8.57
N GLU A 3 -10.63 8.05 8.21
CA GLU A 3 -11.60 7.10 8.80
C GLU A 3 -11.55 5.71 8.12
N SER A 4 -11.17 5.69 6.84
CA SER A 4 -11.09 4.46 6.04
C SER A 4 -9.68 3.88 5.92
N PHE A 5 -8.65 4.51 6.47
CA PHE A 5 -7.27 4.05 6.28
C PHE A 5 -7.06 2.63 6.83
N LEU A 6 -6.43 1.76 6.04
CA LEU A 6 -6.22 0.32 6.28
C LEU A 6 -7.45 -0.58 6.14
N LYS A 7 -8.64 -0.05 5.86
CA LYS A 7 -9.84 -0.83 5.58
C LYS A 7 -9.94 -1.06 4.08
N GLU A 8 -9.51 -2.22 3.61
CA GLU A 8 -9.45 -2.55 2.17
C GLU A 8 -10.82 -2.40 1.50
N GLU A 9 -11.90 -2.78 2.19
CA GLU A 9 -13.28 -2.68 1.71
C GLU A 9 -13.77 -1.24 1.51
N LEU A 10 -13.08 -0.26 2.11
CA LEU A 10 -13.35 1.17 1.96
C LEU A 10 -12.29 1.88 1.11
N ALA A 11 -11.36 1.14 0.50
CA ALA A 11 -10.39 1.71 -0.42
C ALA A 11 -11.10 2.19 -1.69
N VAL A 12 -10.66 3.35 -2.21
CA VAL A 12 -11.13 3.85 -3.52
C VAL A 12 -10.82 2.85 -4.64
N GLU A 13 -9.71 2.13 -4.50
CA GLU A 13 -9.27 1.08 -5.42
C GLU A 13 -8.47 0.04 -4.64
N SER A 14 -8.79 -1.24 -4.81
CA SER A 14 -7.96 -2.38 -4.41
C SER A 14 -7.60 -3.17 -5.66
N ILE A 15 -6.32 -3.53 -5.81
CA ILE A 15 -5.79 -4.25 -6.97
C ILE A 15 -4.95 -5.41 -6.47
N ARG A 16 -5.26 -6.62 -6.94
CA ARG A 16 -4.42 -7.80 -6.77
C ARG A 16 -3.78 -8.15 -8.10
N LYS A 17 -2.45 -8.31 -8.11
CA LYS A 17 -1.68 -8.67 -9.30
C LYS A 17 -0.60 -9.67 -8.94
N LYS A 18 -0.44 -10.72 -9.76
CA LYS A 18 0.67 -11.66 -9.62
C LYS A 18 2.00 -10.90 -9.72
N PRO A 19 2.91 -11.03 -8.74
CA PRO A 19 4.16 -10.30 -8.73
C PRO A 19 5.08 -10.75 -9.88
N THR A 20 5.88 -9.81 -10.38
CA THR A 20 6.95 -10.04 -11.34
C THR A 20 8.31 -9.82 -10.69
N LYS A 21 9.33 -10.57 -11.12
CA LYS A 21 10.68 -10.48 -10.55
C LYS A 21 11.23 -9.05 -10.70
N GLY A 22 11.72 -8.49 -9.59
CA GLY A 22 12.35 -7.16 -9.54
C GLY A 22 11.35 -6.00 -9.46
N LYS A 23 10.49 -5.84 -10.47
CA LYS A 23 9.51 -4.74 -10.52
C LYS A 23 8.15 -5.25 -10.95
N THR A 24 7.11 -4.92 -10.18
CA THR A 24 5.71 -5.11 -10.54
C THR A 24 5.07 -3.76 -10.84
N VAL A 25 4.46 -3.62 -12.01
CA VAL A 25 3.72 -2.39 -12.38
C VAL A 25 2.23 -2.61 -12.08
N ILE A 26 1.65 -1.72 -11.28
CA ILE A 26 0.23 -1.73 -10.91
C ILE A 26 -0.47 -0.56 -11.64
N PRO A 27 -1.40 -0.82 -12.57
CA PRO A 27 -2.15 0.24 -13.21
C PRO A 27 -3.25 0.77 -12.28
N LEU A 28 -3.25 2.08 -11.99
CA LEU A 28 -4.36 2.72 -11.30
C LEU A 28 -5.46 3.06 -12.32
N SER A 29 -6.68 2.59 -12.08
CA SER A 29 -7.80 2.72 -13.02
C SER A 29 -8.93 3.63 -12.51
N LYS A 30 -8.99 3.88 -11.20
CA LYS A 30 -10.04 4.69 -10.58
C LYS A 30 -9.55 6.02 -10.02
N VAL A 31 -8.24 6.16 -9.83
CA VAL A 31 -7.61 7.40 -9.34
C VAL A 31 -6.50 7.81 -10.28
N HIS A 32 -6.60 9.03 -10.79
CA HIS A 32 -5.70 9.56 -11.81
C HIS A 32 -4.88 10.75 -11.32
N GLU A 33 -5.32 11.42 -10.25
CA GLU A 33 -4.65 12.53 -9.61
C GLU A 33 -5.24 12.80 -8.21
N GLY A 34 -4.55 13.63 -7.42
CA GLY A 34 -5.00 14.08 -6.10
C GLY A 34 -4.30 13.40 -4.93
N GLN A 35 -4.65 13.84 -3.71
CA GLN A 35 -4.05 13.32 -2.49
C GLN A 35 -4.55 11.91 -2.15
N ILE A 36 -3.62 10.95 -2.10
CA ILE A 36 -3.89 9.55 -1.77
C ILE A 36 -2.88 8.98 -0.80
N ALA A 37 -3.21 7.86 -0.17
CA ALA A 37 -2.25 7.01 0.52
C ALA A 37 -2.35 5.59 -0.05
N ILE A 38 -1.22 5.01 -0.38
CA ILE A 38 -1.12 3.66 -0.93
C ILE A 38 -0.56 2.75 0.17
N VAL A 39 -1.18 1.58 0.31
CA VAL A 39 -0.70 0.48 1.14
C VAL A 39 -0.44 -0.69 0.21
N VAL A 40 0.75 -1.27 0.27
CA VAL A 40 1.11 -2.43 -0.55
C VAL A 40 1.64 -3.51 0.36
N TYR A 41 1.18 -4.74 0.14
CA TYR A 41 1.75 -5.92 0.77
C TYR A 41 1.91 -7.05 -0.26
N HIS A 42 2.92 -7.87 -0.05
CA HIS A 42 3.18 -9.08 -0.80
C HIS A 42 2.60 -10.26 -0.02
N ASP A 43 1.53 -10.84 -0.51
CA ASP A 43 0.95 -12.08 0.01
C ASP A 43 1.78 -13.27 -0.53
N GLU A 44 2.75 -13.74 0.25
CA GLU A 44 3.71 -14.76 -0.18
C GLU A 44 3.14 -16.17 -0.05
N ASP A 45 2.23 -16.38 0.90
CA ASP A 45 1.59 -17.68 1.12
C ASP A 45 0.21 -17.82 0.44
N GLY A 46 -0.30 -16.76 -0.17
CA GLY A 46 -1.46 -16.79 -1.08
C GLY A 46 -2.79 -16.89 -0.35
N ASN A 47 -2.85 -16.50 0.92
CA ASN A 47 -4.07 -16.60 1.74
C ASN A 47 -5.01 -15.39 1.59
N GLY A 48 -4.56 -14.34 0.91
CA GLY A 48 -5.33 -13.13 0.66
C GLY A 48 -5.28 -12.09 1.77
N GLU A 49 -4.42 -12.26 2.77
CA GLU A 49 -4.21 -11.37 3.91
C GLU A 49 -2.72 -11.06 4.06
N LEU A 50 -2.40 -9.89 4.64
CA LEU A 50 -1.03 -9.63 5.05
C LEU A 50 -0.67 -10.49 6.25
N LYS A 51 0.36 -11.32 6.14
CA LYS A 51 0.86 -12.08 7.29
C LYS A 51 1.51 -11.15 8.31
N THR A 52 1.03 -11.23 9.54
CA THR A 52 1.56 -10.43 10.65
C THR A 52 2.04 -11.28 11.82
N GLY A 53 2.91 -10.69 12.64
CA GLY A 53 3.47 -11.28 13.84
C GLY A 53 3.06 -10.55 15.12
N LEU A 54 3.94 -10.62 16.14
CA LEU A 54 3.73 -9.93 17.40
C LEU A 54 3.57 -8.41 17.17
N LEU A 55 2.58 -7.81 17.85
CA LEU A 55 2.24 -6.40 17.70
C LEU A 55 1.96 -5.98 16.25
N TRP A 56 1.30 -6.84 15.45
CA TRP A 56 0.92 -6.56 14.05
C TRP A 56 2.10 -6.27 13.10
N ARG A 57 3.33 -6.68 13.47
CA ARG A 57 4.49 -6.49 12.60
C ARG A 57 4.36 -7.33 11.33
N PRO A 58 4.42 -6.74 10.12
CA PRO A 58 4.43 -7.50 8.87
C PRO A 58 5.55 -8.54 8.85
N LYS A 59 5.28 -9.72 8.30
CA LYS A 59 6.26 -10.79 8.07
C LYS A 59 6.55 -11.05 6.60
N GLU A 60 5.88 -10.31 5.73
CA GLU A 60 6.03 -10.33 4.29
C GLU A 60 6.26 -8.90 3.81
N GLY A 61 6.67 -8.75 2.55
CA GLY A 61 6.95 -7.46 1.94
C GLY A 61 5.81 -6.47 2.15
N PHE A 62 6.07 -5.35 2.82
CA PHE A 62 5.06 -4.34 3.16
C PHE A 62 5.60 -2.91 3.01
N ALA A 63 4.77 -2.00 2.50
CA ALA A 63 5.09 -0.59 2.48
C ALA A 63 3.86 0.30 2.45
N PHE A 64 4.04 1.50 3.01
CA PHE A 64 3.20 2.65 2.74
C PHE A 64 3.85 3.54 1.68
N SER A 65 3.04 4.29 0.94
CA SER A 65 3.54 5.45 0.21
C SER A 65 4.22 6.47 1.16
N ASN A 66 5.00 7.39 0.58
CA ASN A 66 5.80 8.37 1.32
C ASN A 66 6.89 7.75 2.22
N ASN A 67 7.30 6.50 1.95
CA ASN A 67 8.26 5.75 2.77
C ASN A 67 7.94 5.82 4.27
N TYR A 68 6.65 5.81 4.61
CA TYR A 68 6.20 6.02 5.98
C TYR A 68 6.38 4.77 6.82
N THR A 69 7.22 4.85 7.85
CA THR A 69 7.40 3.80 8.84
C THR A 69 6.75 4.20 10.18
N PRO A 70 5.53 3.71 10.47
CA PRO A 70 4.83 4.07 11.70
C PRO A 70 5.52 3.49 12.94
N LYS A 71 5.60 4.28 14.02
CA LYS A 71 6.02 3.83 15.36
C LYS A 71 4.84 3.51 16.30
N GLY A 72 3.63 3.53 15.76
CA GLY A 72 2.36 3.34 16.48
C GLY A 72 1.24 3.14 15.45
N PRO A 73 -0.04 3.37 15.80
CA PRO A 73 -1.13 3.24 14.83
C PRO A 73 -0.87 4.07 13.56
N PRO A 74 -0.90 3.46 12.36
CA PRO A 74 -0.64 4.17 11.12
C PRO A 74 -1.65 5.30 10.89
N LYS A 75 -1.18 6.43 10.33
CA LYS A 75 -2.00 7.61 10.07
C LYS A 75 -2.00 7.91 8.59
N PHE A 76 -3.20 8.07 8.00
CA PHE A 76 -3.38 8.40 6.59
C PHE A 76 -2.47 9.55 6.14
N MET A 77 -2.51 10.69 6.84
CA MET A 77 -1.74 11.88 6.49
C MET A 77 -0.22 11.69 6.47
N LYS A 78 0.30 10.66 7.15
CA LYS A 78 1.74 10.37 7.14
C LYS A 78 2.14 9.51 5.94
N ALA A 79 1.24 8.66 5.46
CA ALA A 79 1.41 7.90 4.23
C ALA A 79 0.99 8.68 2.97
N ALA A 80 0.26 9.78 3.14
CA ALA A 80 -0.30 10.52 2.01
C ALA A 80 0.78 11.11 1.09
N ILE A 81 0.52 11.03 -0.21
CA ILE A 81 1.27 11.63 -1.30
C ILE A 81 0.30 12.38 -2.22
N GLU A 82 0.83 13.30 -3.02
CA GLU A 82 0.09 13.87 -4.14
C GLU A 82 0.32 12.98 -5.38
N LEU A 83 -0.75 12.50 -6.01
CA LEU A 83 -0.69 11.80 -7.28
C LEU A 83 -0.85 12.80 -8.42
N PHE A 84 0.06 12.75 -9.39
CA PHE A 84 -0.04 13.52 -10.62
C PHE A 84 -0.34 12.62 -11.80
N HIS A 85 -1.20 13.08 -12.70
CA HIS A 85 -1.55 12.32 -13.90
C HIS A 85 -0.32 12.05 -14.77
N GLY A 86 -0.13 10.79 -15.17
CA GLY A 86 0.99 10.38 -16.01
C GLY A 86 2.32 10.18 -15.28
N GLU A 87 2.39 10.48 -13.98
CA GLU A 87 3.59 10.28 -13.17
C GLU A 87 3.50 8.97 -12.37
N PRO A 88 4.50 8.07 -12.47
CA PRO A 88 4.49 6.84 -11.70
C PRO A 88 4.87 7.10 -10.24
N VAL A 89 4.11 6.52 -9.31
CA VAL A 89 4.54 6.39 -7.92
C VAL A 89 5.40 5.14 -7.78
N VAL A 90 6.61 5.30 -7.23
CA VAL A 90 7.51 4.19 -6.92
C VAL A 90 7.39 3.86 -5.44
N ILE A 91 7.17 2.58 -5.13
CA ILE A 91 7.10 2.07 -3.75
C ILE A 91 8.07 0.90 -3.65
N GLU A 92 8.96 0.97 -2.67
CA GLU A 92 9.86 -0.11 -2.32
C GLU A 92 9.27 -0.90 -1.14
N LEU A 93 9.07 -2.20 -1.32
CA LEU A 93 8.59 -3.08 -0.26
C LEU A 93 9.70 -3.36 0.75
N ASN A 94 9.35 -3.30 2.03
CA ASN A 94 10.23 -3.70 3.12
C ASN A 94 9.89 -5.15 3.50
N TYR A 95 10.89 -6.04 3.45
CA TYR A 95 10.78 -7.45 3.83
C TYR A 95 11.41 -7.68 5.22
#